data_AF-A0A445CJP8-F1
#
_entry.id   AF-A0A445CJP8-F1
#
_cell.length_a   1.000
_cell.length_b   1.000
_cell.length_c   1.000
_cell.angle_alpha   90.00
_cell.angle_beta   90.00
_cell.angle_gamma   90.00
#
_symmetry.space_group_name_H-M   'P 1'
#
loop_
_entity.id
_entity.type
_entity.pdbx_description
1 polymer ?
#
loop_
_entity_poly.entity_id
_entity_poly.type
_entity_poly.pdbx_seq_one_letter_code
_entity_poly.pdbx_strand_id
1 'polypeptide(L)'
;MMTHTWSLCCPTPTLTRTTPGRSEKECDGQDSLCVKANVNEEYLEAFRTKSYIEICNKAQGQLGRTIRRSPLLSSNNNSPSTNSSSSTLPFCKHLTEFLLDPRQENITSVAETTKVHHLLVNYFESSLEACHCCDQILQGLHSMRLSYRRIKRVVKISKMVLDEDCNNNGDQQQQIQKDVIYRELASFALQNNPLSIQFHDIHQRFMELLHRLRSKRVKIQRKLTWKSICKKVAGIGLVTAHSAIVVALLVLCFHSIVGLVAAPGILGGLVGWLIKRIFKGKNSKNGRIRRSYCERLCEQLDVAAKGIYIVINELNTVSRMVMRLHDEVEHRRVIAQVCVRNYGKSEILRQVLRDLNDNQSSFLDQLEELENHIYFCFLTINRSRSLLLQEITQDL
;
A
#
# COMPACT_ATOMS: atom_id res chain seq x y z
N MET A 1 -1.84 -44.50 -4.42
CA MET A 1 -1.14 -44.58 -3.13
C MET A 1 -0.02 -43.55 -3.15
N MET A 2 -0.14 -42.52 -2.30
CA MET A 2 0.84 -41.51 -1.84
C MET A 2 0.11 -40.18 -1.66
N THR A 3 -0.42 -40.02 -0.46
CA THR A 3 -1.04 -38.80 0.08
C THR A 3 0.04 -38.00 0.79
N HIS A 4 0.33 -36.78 0.33
CA HIS A 4 1.16 -35.83 1.07
C HIS A 4 0.27 -34.86 1.86
N THR A 5 0.12 -35.15 3.15
CA THR A 5 -0.43 -34.26 4.17
C THR A 5 0.61 -33.19 4.53
N TRP A 6 0.31 -31.91 4.33
CA TRP A 6 1.09 -30.81 4.89
C TRP A 6 0.44 -30.37 6.20
N SER A 7 1.05 -30.76 7.31
CA SER A 7 0.75 -30.25 8.66
C SER A 7 1.50 -28.92 8.83
N LEU A 8 0.76 -27.83 9.04
CA LEU A 8 1.31 -26.56 9.47
C LEU A 8 1.32 -26.54 11.01
N CYS A 9 2.51 -26.66 11.60
CA CYS A 9 2.75 -26.35 13.01
C CYS A 9 2.42 -24.89 13.29
N CYS A 10 1.38 -24.64 14.08
CA CYS A 10 1.19 -23.37 14.78
C CYS A 10 2.18 -23.28 15.95
N PRO A 11 2.90 -22.16 16.15
CA PRO A 11 3.62 -21.94 17.39
C PRO A 11 2.65 -21.57 18.52
N THR A 12 2.68 -22.37 19.59
CA THR A 12 2.00 -22.14 20.87
C THR A 12 2.54 -20.86 21.54
N PRO A 13 1.67 -19.99 22.09
CA PRO A 13 2.12 -18.85 22.88
C PRO A 13 2.54 -19.32 24.27
N THR A 14 3.79 -19.08 24.64
CA THR A 14 4.33 -19.34 25.98
C THR A 14 3.67 -18.37 26.96
N LEU A 15 2.73 -18.88 27.75
CA LEU A 15 2.07 -18.14 28.84
C LEU A 15 3.07 -17.96 30.00
N THR A 16 3.70 -16.80 30.12
CA THR A 16 4.47 -16.46 31.32
C THR A 16 3.52 -16.15 32.46
N ARG A 17 3.47 -17.08 33.41
CA ARG A 17 2.76 -17.06 34.68
C ARG A 17 3.11 -15.81 35.52
N THR A 18 2.15 -14.91 35.68
CA THR A 18 2.20 -13.81 36.65
C THR A 18 2.04 -14.35 38.07
N THR A 19 3.03 -14.12 38.93
CA THR A 19 2.92 -14.31 40.39
C THR A 19 2.32 -13.05 41.04
N PRO A 20 1.42 -13.15 42.02
CA PRO A 20 0.81 -12.00 42.67
C PRO A 20 1.58 -11.56 43.93
N GLY A 21 1.65 -10.24 44.13
CA GLY A 21 1.82 -9.60 45.43
C GLY A 21 3.21 -9.02 45.72
N ARG A 22 3.31 -7.69 45.84
CA ARG A 22 3.59 -6.99 47.11
C ARG A 22 3.62 -5.46 46.95
N SER A 23 2.73 -4.82 47.71
CA SER A 23 2.62 -3.45 48.24
C SER A 23 3.00 -2.22 47.41
N GLU A 24 2.00 -1.35 47.29
CA GLU A 24 2.09 0.10 47.05
C GLU A 24 3.28 0.75 47.75
N LYS A 25 4.05 1.49 46.95
CA LYS A 25 4.77 2.67 47.43
C LYS A 25 4.53 3.79 46.43
N GLU A 26 3.67 4.68 46.88
CA GLU A 26 3.49 6.05 46.42
C GLU A 26 4.86 6.69 46.18
N CYS A 27 5.11 7.13 44.95
CA CYS A 27 6.20 8.03 44.60
C CYS A 27 5.58 9.11 43.72
N ASP A 28 5.25 10.19 44.42
CA ASP A 28 4.70 11.43 43.92
C ASP A 28 5.73 12.17 43.04
N GLY A 29 5.24 12.78 41.95
CA GLY A 29 5.90 13.89 41.27
C GLY A 29 7.10 13.59 40.36
N GLN A 30 6.83 13.23 39.10
CA GLN A 30 7.40 13.98 37.98
C GLN A 30 6.63 13.70 36.68
N ASP A 31 5.83 14.68 36.27
CA ASP A 31 5.26 14.81 34.93
C ASP A 31 6.38 14.78 33.87
N SER A 32 6.53 13.63 33.23
CA SER A 32 7.15 13.51 31.92
C SER A 32 6.13 12.79 31.06
N LEU A 33 5.40 13.60 30.28
CA LEU A 33 4.50 13.22 29.20
C LEU A 33 5.18 12.23 28.25
N CYS A 34 5.20 10.95 28.61
CA CYS A 34 5.27 9.88 27.64
C CYS A 34 3.87 9.80 27.02
N VAL A 35 3.61 10.68 26.04
CA VAL A 35 2.47 10.52 25.15
C VAL A 35 2.70 9.18 24.46
N LYS A 36 2.08 8.13 24.97
CA LYS A 36 1.94 6.86 24.25
C LYS A 36 1.19 7.21 22.97
N ALA A 37 1.92 7.34 21.86
CA ALA A 37 1.34 7.56 20.56
C ALA A 37 0.31 6.44 20.33
N ASN A 38 -0.97 6.81 20.31
CA ASN A 38 -2.02 5.88 19.97
C ASN A 38 -1.90 5.60 18.47
N VAL A 39 -1.38 4.44 18.10
CA VAL A 39 -1.17 4.03 16.70
C VAL A 39 -2.46 4.15 15.88
N ASN A 40 -3.62 3.92 16.50
CA ASN A 40 -4.91 4.09 15.85
C ASN A 40 -5.22 5.57 15.55
N GLU A 41 -4.88 6.48 16.46
CA GLU A 41 -5.06 7.92 16.22
C GLU A 41 -4.12 8.41 15.11
N GLU A 42 -2.86 7.98 15.12
CA GLU A 42 -1.89 8.33 14.07
C GLU A 42 -2.36 7.83 12.69
N TYR A 43 -2.92 6.62 12.63
CA TYR A 43 -3.52 6.08 11.41
C TYR A 43 -4.72 6.91 10.94
N LEU A 44 -5.62 7.28 11.86
CA LEU A 44 -6.79 8.11 11.53
C LEU A 44 -6.41 9.52 11.07
N GLU A 45 -5.39 10.12 11.69
CA GLU A 45 -4.85 11.42 11.28
C GLU A 45 -4.27 11.40 9.87
N ALA A 46 -3.76 10.26 9.39
CA ALA A 46 -3.27 10.14 8.02
C ALA A 46 -4.37 10.41 6.97
N PHE A 47 -5.63 10.05 7.28
CA PHE A 47 -6.80 10.32 6.45
C PHE A 47 -7.37 11.75 6.59
N ARG A 48 -6.82 12.57 7.49
CA ARG A 48 -7.23 13.98 7.68
C ARG A 48 -6.28 14.96 6.99
N THR A 49 -5.21 14.47 6.38
CA THR A 49 -4.24 15.31 5.68
C THR A 49 -4.85 16.01 4.46
N LYS A 50 -4.41 17.25 4.18
CA LYS A 50 -4.88 18.02 3.01
C LYS A 50 -4.69 17.27 1.70
N SER A 51 -3.57 16.57 1.55
CA SER A 51 -3.26 15.76 0.36
C SER A 51 -4.19 14.55 0.21
N TYR A 52 -4.61 13.94 1.31
CA TYR A 52 -5.61 12.88 1.28
C TYR A 52 -6.98 13.44 0.91
N ILE A 53 -7.40 14.55 1.52
CA ILE A 53 -8.67 15.19 1.18
C ILE A 53 -8.70 15.57 -0.31
N GLU A 54 -7.59 16.06 -0.86
CA GLU A 54 -7.46 16.36 -2.29
C GLU A 54 -7.64 15.12 -3.18
N ILE A 55 -7.02 13.98 -2.83
CA ILE A 55 -7.15 12.76 -3.63
C ILE A 55 -8.59 12.22 -3.61
N CYS A 56 -9.24 12.27 -2.45
CA CYS A 56 -10.65 11.94 -2.28
C CYS A 56 -11.56 12.86 -3.10
N ASN A 57 -11.31 14.17 -3.07
CA ASN A 57 -12.06 15.15 -3.86
C ASN A 57 -11.87 14.92 -5.37
N LYS A 58 -10.67 14.56 -5.83
CA LYS A 58 -10.41 14.19 -7.24
C LYS A 58 -11.19 12.94 -7.63
N ALA A 59 -11.16 11.90 -6.80
CA ALA A 59 -11.93 10.67 -7.02
C ALA A 59 -13.44 10.95 -7.12
N GLN A 60 -13.99 11.69 -6.16
CA GLN A 60 -15.42 12.03 -6.10
C GLN A 60 -15.85 13.01 -7.21
N GLY A 61 -15.00 13.97 -7.57
CA GLY A 61 -15.27 14.93 -8.64
C GLY A 61 -15.41 14.27 -10.03
N GLN A 62 -14.62 13.23 -10.30
CA GLN A 62 -14.74 12.46 -11.56
C GLN A 62 -15.94 11.53 -11.57
N LEU A 63 -16.33 11.03 -10.41
CA LEU A 63 -17.57 10.29 -10.22
C LEU A 63 -18.77 11.19 -10.53
N GLY A 64 -18.77 12.43 -10.05
CA GLY A 64 -19.74 13.48 -10.40
C GLY A 64 -19.84 13.80 -11.91
N ARG A 65 -18.71 13.78 -12.63
CA ARG A 65 -18.63 14.05 -14.08
C ARG A 65 -19.06 12.87 -14.94
N THR A 66 -18.77 11.65 -14.51
CA THR A 66 -19.18 10.40 -15.20
C THR A 66 -20.70 10.25 -15.18
N ILE A 67 -21.36 10.60 -14.08
CA ILE A 67 -22.82 10.65 -13.96
C ILE A 67 -23.43 11.60 -15.00
N ARG A 68 -22.87 12.80 -15.18
CA ARG A 68 -23.39 13.81 -16.13
C ARG A 68 -23.18 13.47 -17.61
N ARG A 69 -22.23 12.59 -17.93
CA ARG A 69 -21.88 12.21 -19.31
C ARG A 69 -22.57 10.94 -19.80
N SER A 70 -23.44 10.31 -19.01
CA SER A 70 -24.21 9.13 -19.40
C SER A 70 -25.52 9.58 -20.09
N PRO A 71 -25.65 9.59 -21.44
CA PRO A 71 -26.83 10.10 -22.11
C PRO A 71 -27.71 8.92 -22.52
N LEU A 72 -28.23 8.17 -21.56
CA LEU A 72 -29.29 7.18 -21.80
C LEU A 72 -30.11 7.10 -20.51
N LEU A 73 -31.04 8.04 -20.36
CA LEU A 73 -32.35 7.96 -19.69
C LEU A 73 -32.89 9.38 -19.58
N SER A 74 -33.12 10.02 -20.73
CA SER A 74 -34.02 11.16 -20.81
C SER A 74 -35.44 10.62 -20.81
N SER A 75 -36.15 10.78 -19.70
CA SER A 75 -37.60 10.88 -19.74
C SER A 75 -38.03 12.00 -18.79
N ASN A 76 -38.54 13.07 -19.37
CA ASN A 76 -39.29 14.12 -18.70
C ASN A 76 -40.43 13.51 -17.87
N ASN A 77 -40.68 14.03 -16.66
CA ASN A 77 -41.86 14.85 -16.40
C ASN A 77 -41.91 15.39 -14.97
N ASN A 78 -42.49 16.59 -14.89
CA ASN A 78 -42.68 17.44 -13.72
C ASN A 78 -43.57 16.79 -12.64
N SER A 79 -43.16 16.86 -11.36
CA SER A 79 -43.97 17.10 -10.15
C SER A 79 -43.10 17.08 -8.89
N PRO A 80 -43.36 17.89 -7.84
CA PRO A 80 -42.56 17.92 -6.64
C PRO A 80 -43.18 17.01 -5.56
N SER A 81 -42.49 15.92 -5.20
CA SER A 81 -42.75 15.26 -3.92
C SER A 81 -41.49 14.59 -3.39
N THR A 82 -41.19 14.99 -2.15
CA THR A 82 -40.15 14.53 -1.24
C THR A 82 -40.04 13.01 -1.21
N ASN A 83 -38.91 12.49 -1.69
CA ASN A 83 -38.31 11.23 -1.25
C ASN A 83 -36.84 11.25 -1.66
N SER A 84 -35.93 11.24 -0.68
CA SER A 84 -34.48 11.19 -0.88
C SER A 84 -34.07 9.85 -1.50
N SER A 85 -34.21 9.73 -2.81
CA SER A 85 -33.64 8.67 -3.62
C SER A 85 -32.13 8.91 -3.72
N SER A 86 -31.37 8.22 -2.86
CA SER A 86 -29.91 8.18 -2.91
C SER A 86 -29.46 7.69 -4.29
N SER A 87 -28.95 8.63 -5.08
CA SER A 87 -28.67 8.49 -6.50
C SER A 87 -27.61 7.41 -6.76
N THR A 88 -28.01 6.47 -7.60
CA THR A 88 -27.22 5.44 -8.26
C THR A 88 -26.05 6.07 -9.02
N LEU A 89 -24.82 5.63 -8.73
CA LEU A 89 -23.58 6.18 -9.29
C LEU A 89 -23.02 5.25 -10.40
N PRO A 90 -22.98 5.68 -11.67
CA PRO A 90 -22.24 5.00 -12.73
C PRO A 90 -20.75 5.21 -12.53
N PHE A 91 -20.01 4.10 -12.58
CA PHE A 91 -18.72 3.90 -11.97
C PHE A 91 -17.53 4.33 -12.84
N CYS A 92 -16.47 4.84 -12.21
CA CYS A 92 -15.26 5.34 -12.86
C CYS A 92 -14.23 4.19 -13.02
N LYS A 93 -14.25 3.52 -14.17
CA LYS A 93 -13.33 2.41 -14.52
C LYS A 93 -11.85 2.81 -14.66
N HIS A 94 -11.52 4.08 -14.47
CA HIS A 94 -10.23 4.66 -14.83
C HIS A 94 -9.70 5.63 -13.75
N LEU A 95 -9.92 5.37 -12.46
CA LEU A 95 -9.38 6.23 -11.41
C LEU A 95 -7.85 6.36 -11.51
N THR A 96 -7.14 5.31 -11.92
CA THR A 96 -5.70 5.37 -12.21
C THR A 96 -5.36 6.49 -13.21
N GLU A 97 -6.15 6.73 -14.25
CA GLU A 97 -5.88 7.78 -15.24
C GLU A 97 -5.97 9.19 -14.65
N PHE A 98 -6.80 9.37 -13.61
CA PHE A 98 -7.05 10.67 -12.98
C PHE A 98 -6.22 10.90 -11.72
N LEU A 99 -6.03 9.84 -10.93
CA LEU A 99 -5.35 9.90 -9.65
C LEU A 99 -3.86 9.69 -9.78
N LEU A 100 -3.37 8.91 -10.75
CA LEU A 100 -1.94 8.62 -10.84
C LEU A 100 -1.15 9.87 -11.21
N ASP A 101 -0.23 10.24 -10.33
CA ASP A 101 0.62 11.42 -10.48
C ASP A 101 2.04 11.11 -9.99
N PRO A 102 3.10 11.48 -10.72
CA PRO A 102 3.13 11.89 -12.12
C PRO A 102 2.47 10.87 -13.05
N ARG A 103 1.73 11.39 -14.04
CA ARG A 103 1.10 10.60 -15.12
C ARG A 103 2.13 9.76 -15.86
N GLN A 104 1.71 8.59 -16.34
CA GLN A 104 2.61 7.69 -17.06
C GLN A 104 3.19 8.32 -18.34
N GLU A 105 2.41 9.12 -19.04
CA GLU A 105 2.82 9.88 -20.25
C GLU A 105 3.98 10.86 -19.97
N ASN A 106 3.98 11.49 -18.79
CA ASN A 106 5.06 12.38 -18.36
C ASN A 106 6.33 11.58 -18.06
N ILE A 107 6.19 10.37 -17.54
CA ILE A 107 7.32 9.48 -17.30
C ILE A 107 7.92 8.98 -18.61
N THR A 108 7.09 8.61 -19.60
CA THR A 108 7.56 8.16 -20.90
C THR A 108 8.27 9.28 -21.67
N SER A 109 7.74 10.50 -21.67
CA SER A 109 8.41 11.63 -22.31
C SER A 109 9.75 11.98 -21.65
N VAL A 110 9.84 11.92 -20.32
CA VAL A 110 11.11 12.06 -19.59
C VAL A 110 12.06 10.89 -19.92
N ALA A 111 11.57 9.66 -20.03
CA ALA A 111 12.38 8.49 -20.37
C ALA A 111 12.89 8.49 -21.83
N GLU A 112 12.20 9.17 -22.74
CA GLU A 112 12.62 9.36 -24.13
C GLU A 112 13.65 10.49 -24.27
N THR A 113 13.40 11.60 -23.57
CA THR A 113 14.30 12.77 -23.59
C THR A 113 15.57 12.56 -22.77
N THR A 114 15.52 11.67 -21.78
CA THR A 114 16.63 11.41 -20.87
C THR A 114 16.91 9.90 -20.84
N LYS A 115 18.18 9.49 -20.87
CA LYS A 115 18.55 8.05 -20.80
C LYS A 115 18.29 7.47 -19.39
N VAL A 116 17.03 7.36 -18.99
CA VAL A 116 16.59 6.83 -17.70
C VAL A 116 16.95 5.36 -17.63
N HIS A 117 17.53 4.94 -16.51
CA HIS A 117 17.91 3.56 -16.32
C HIS A 117 16.68 2.64 -16.23
N HIS A 118 16.68 1.50 -16.93
CA HIS A 118 15.53 0.58 -17.03
C HIS A 118 14.91 0.15 -15.68
N LEU A 119 15.71 0.06 -14.61
CA LEU A 119 15.20 -0.27 -13.27
C LEU A 119 14.26 0.81 -12.70
N LEU A 120 14.48 2.08 -13.06
CA LEU A 120 13.61 3.20 -12.66
C LEU A 120 12.31 3.17 -13.47
N VAL A 121 12.40 2.88 -14.78
CA VAL A 121 11.22 2.64 -15.63
C VAL A 121 10.37 1.49 -15.08
N ASN A 122 11.01 0.38 -14.72
CA ASN A 122 10.33 -0.77 -14.10
C ASN A 122 9.61 -0.41 -12.79
N TYR A 123 10.10 0.57 -12.02
CA TYR A 123 9.42 1.05 -10.83
C TYR A 123 8.13 1.81 -11.18
N PHE A 124 8.20 2.74 -12.14
CA PHE A 124 7.01 3.47 -12.59
C PHE A 124 5.96 2.56 -13.22
N GLU A 125 6.39 1.54 -13.96
CA GLU A 125 5.51 0.51 -14.50
C GLU A 125 4.84 -0.30 -13.39
N SER A 126 5.61 -0.80 -12.41
CA SER A 126 5.03 -1.62 -11.33
C SER A 126 4.12 -0.83 -10.40
N SER A 127 4.40 0.46 -10.21
CA SER A 127 3.52 1.35 -9.43
C SER A 127 2.23 1.70 -10.19
N LEU A 128 2.29 1.85 -11.51
CA LEU A 128 1.10 1.97 -12.35
C LEU A 128 0.23 0.69 -12.27
N GLU A 129 0.87 -0.47 -12.35
CA GLU A 129 0.18 -1.76 -12.25
C GLU A 129 -0.48 -1.96 -10.87
N ALA A 130 0.17 -1.49 -9.80
CA ALA A 130 -0.42 -1.45 -8.46
C ALA A 130 -1.69 -0.60 -8.40
N CYS A 131 -1.68 0.58 -9.01
CA CYS A 131 -2.86 1.43 -9.13
C CYS A 131 -3.99 0.73 -9.91
N HIS A 132 -3.68 0.00 -10.99
CA HIS A 132 -4.69 -0.77 -11.72
C HIS A 132 -5.30 -1.92 -10.89
N CYS A 133 -4.50 -2.59 -10.07
CA CYS A 133 -5.03 -3.56 -9.10
C CYS A 133 -6.00 -2.88 -8.11
N CYS A 134 -5.64 -1.70 -7.60
CA CYS A 134 -6.51 -0.91 -6.73
C CYS A 134 -7.84 -0.51 -7.41
N ASP A 135 -7.82 -0.13 -8.68
CA ASP A 135 -9.03 0.18 -9.46
C ASP A 135 -9.97 -1.03 -9.58
N GLN A 136 -9.42 -2.24 -9.78
CA GLN A 136 -10.21 -3.47 -9.84
C GLN A 136 -10.84 -3.81 -8.48
N ILE A 137 -10.12 -3.56 -7.38
CA ILE A 137 -10.66 -3.78 -6.03
C ILE A 137 -11.79 -2.79 -5.73
N LEU A 138 -11.66 -1.52 -6.11
CA LEU A 138 -12.72 -0.53 -5.99
C LEU A 138 -13.99 -0.99 -6.74
N GLN A 139 -13.85 -1.55 -7.96
CA GLN A 139 -14.98 -2.13 -8.71
C GLN A 139 -15.71 -3.22 -7.92
N GLY A 140 -14.96 -4.13 -7.31
CA GLY A 140 -15.51 -5.18 -6.46
C GLY A 140 -16.23 -4.61 -5.23
N LEU A 141 -15.65 -3.60 -4.58
CA LEU A 141 -16.22 -2.93 -3.40
C LEU A 141 -17.57 -2.28 -3.68
N HIS A 142 -17.72 -1.58 -4.80
CA HIS A 142 -19.01 -0.96 -5.14
C HIS A 142 -20.08 -2.01 -5.45
N SER A 143 -19.71 -3.05 -6.18
CA SER A 143 -20.61 -4.17 -6.47
C SER A 143 -21.08 -4.83 -5.16
N MET A 144 -20.17 -5.01 -4.20
CA MET A 144 -20.47 -5.53 -2.87
C MET A 144 -21.38 -4.59 -2.06
N ARG A 145 -21.15 -3.28 -2.07
CA ARG A 145 -22.05 -2.30 -1.42
C ARG A 145 -23.47 -2.36 -1.97
N LEU A 146 -23.64 -2.53 -3.28
CA LEU A 146 -24.96 -2.66 -3.90
C LEU A 146 -25.68 -3.94 -3.43
N SER A 147 -24.98 -5.08 -3.40
CA SER A 147 -25.54 -6.34 -2.90
C SER A 147 -25.92 -6.25 -1.43
N TYR A 148 -25.07 -5.66 -0.58
CA TYR A 148 -25.33 -5.53 0.86
C TYR A 148 -26.44 -4.54 1.21
N ARG A 149 -26.67 -3.51 0.39
CA ARG A 149 -27.86 -2.65 0.53
C ARG A 149 -29.16 -3.44 0.33
N ARG A 150 -29.16 -4.53 -0.45
CA ARG A 150 -30.33 -5.41 -0.59
C ARG A 150 -30.59 -6.16 0.72
N ILE A 151 -29.56 -6.81 1.28
CA ILE A 151 -29.65 -7.52 2.56
C ILE A 151 -30.11 -6.58 3.68
N LYS A 152 -29.57 -5.36 3.74
CA LYS A 152 -29.99 -4.34 4.70
C LYS A 152 -31.50 -4.10 4.69
N ARG A 153 -32.07 -4.01 3.49
CA ARG A 153 -33.51 -3.80 3.33
C ARG A 153 -34.29 -5.02 3.80
N VAL A 154 -33.83 -6.22 3.48
CA VAL A 154 -34.44 -7.48 3.94
C VAL A 154 -34.45 -7.56 5.46
N VAL A 155 -33.32 -7.33 6.13
CA VAL A 155 -33.22 -7.32 7.60
C VAL A 155 -34.17 -6.29 8.21
N LYS A 156 -34.19 -5.06 7.66
CA LYS A 156 -35.09 -4.00 8.15
C LYS A 156 -36.57 -4.37 8.01
N ILE A 157 -36.97 -4.91 6.85
CA ILE A 157 -38.35 -5.38 6.62
C ILE A 157 -38.66 -6.50 7.61
N SER A 158 -37.76 -7.48 7.75
CA SER A 158 -37.97 -8.65 8.60
C SER A 158 -38.16 -8.31 10.07
N LYS A 159 -37.45 -7.31 10.60
CA LYS A 159 -37.65 -6.84 11.97
C LYS A 159 -39.08 -6.33 12.20
N MET A 160 -39.63 -5.58 11.24
CA MET A 160 -41.03 -5.12 11.31
C MET A 160 -42.03 -6.28 11.30
N VAL A 161 -41.73 -7.38 10.58
CA VAL A 161 -42.62 -8.55 10.48
C VAL A 161 -42.58 -9.43 11.74
N LEU A 162 -41.38 -9.61 12.32
CA LEU A 162 -41.15 -10.50 13.46
C LEU A 162 -41.50 -9.84 14.81
N ASP A 163 -41.47 -8.51 14.90
CA ASP A 163 -41.89 -7.78 16.10
C ASP A 163 -43.45 -7.68 16.20
N GLU A 164 -44.17 -7.86 15.09
CA GLU A 164 -45.65 -7.86 15.00
C GLU A 164 -46.30 -9.20 15.42
N ASP A 165 -45.52 -10.22 15.81
CA ASP A 165 -46.01 -11.54 16.30
C ASP A 165 -46.92 -11.47 17.55
N CYS A 166 -47.23 -10.27 18.05
CA CYS A 166 -48.12 -10.03 19.20
C CYS A 166 -49.54 -9.56 18.84
N ASN A 167 -49.89 -9.29 17.58
CA ASN A 167 -51.22 -8.76 17.23
C ASN A 167 -51.92 -9.55 16.10
N ASN A 168 -53.14 -10.00 16.41
CA ASN A 168 -53.86 -11.13 15.83
C ASN A 168 -54.48 -10.89 14.43
N ASN A 169 -53.85 -10.10 13.56
CA ASN A 169 -54.45 -9.66 12.29
C ASN A 169 -53.68 -10.18 11.06
N GLY A 170 -53.97 -11.43 10.69
CA GLY A 170 -53.85 -11.92 9.31
C GLY A 170 -52.67 -12.86 9.02
N ASP A 171 -52.78 -14.12 9.42
CA ASP A 171 -51.82 -15.21 9.15
C ASP A 171 -51.31 -15.25 7.70
N GLN A 172 -52.18 -14.92 6.74
CA GLN A 172 -51.86 -14.96 5.31
C GLN A 172 -50.89 -13.84 4.87
N GLN A 173 -51.07 -12.62 5.40
CA GLN A 173 -50.19 -11.49 5.08
C GLN A 173 -48.79 -11.68 5.70
N GLN A 174 -48.73 -12.25 6.90
CA GLN A 174 -47.48 -12.55 7.58
C GLN A 174 -46.69 -13.66 6.86
N GLN A 175 -47.40 -14.68 6.36
CA GLN A 175 -46.80 -15.74 5.55
C GLN A 175 -46.23 -15.20 4.23
N ILE A 176 -46.97 -14.33 3.53
CA ILE A 176 -46.48 -13.67 2.29
C ILE A 176 -45.18 -12.90 2.55
N GLN A 177 -45.08 -12.19 3.67
CA GLN A 177 -43.87 -11.44 4.01
C GLN A 177 -42.70 -12.35 4.37
N LYS A 178 -42.93 -13.44 5.10
CA LYS A 178 -41.90 -14.48 5.37
C LYS A 178 -41.40 -15.07 4.05
N ASP A 179 -42.27 -15.34 3.09
CA ASP A 179 -41.91 -15.84 1.77
C ASP A 179 -41.04 -14.87 0.97
N VAL A 180 -41.35 -13.57 1.04
CA VAL A 180 -40.52 -12.51 0.44
C VAL A 180 -39.12 -12.53 1.05
N ILE A 181 -39.01 -12.64 2.38
CA ILE A 181 -37.72 -12.68 3.08
C ILE A 181 -36.90 -13.90 2.67
N TYR A 182 -37.50 -15.10 2.65
CA TYR A 182 -36.82 -16.30 2.21
C TYR A 182 -36.37 -16.23 0.74
N ARG A 183 -37.20 -15.65 -0.13
CA ARG A 183 -36.84 -15.43 -1.54
C ARG A 183 -35.64 -14.50 -1.69
N GLU A 184 -35.58 -13.42 -0.92
CA GLU A 184 -34.44 -12.51 -0.94
C GLU A 184 -33.17 -13.14 -0.35
N LEU A 185 -33.30 -13.92 0.73
CA LEU A 185 -32.17 -14.69 1.28
C LEU A 185 -31.67 -15.76 0.31
N ALA A 186 -32.57 -16.42 -0.42
CA ALA A 186 -32.21 -17.38 -1.47
C ALA A 186 -31.50 -16.69 -2.63
N SER A 187 -32.01 -15.52 -3.07
CA SER A 187 -31.35 -14.68 -4.07
C SER A 187 -29.96 -14.27 -3.63
N PHE A 188 -29.81 -13.82 -2.37
CA PHE A 188 -28.50 -13.46 -1.82
C PHE A 188 -27.55 -14.66 -1.74
N ALA A 189 -28.01 -15.82 -1.28
CA ALA A 189 -27.20 -17.04 -1.19
C ALA A 189 -26.77 -17.58 -2.56
N LEU A 190 -27.60 -17.41 -3.59
CA LEU A 190 -27.28 -17.82 -4.97
C LEU A 190 -26.41 -16.80 -5.70
N GLN A 191 -26.57 -15.50 -5.43
CA GLN A 191 -25.79 -14.45 -6.08
C GLN A 191 -24.30 -14.64 -5.79
N ASN A 192 -23.45 -14.91 -6.78
CA ASN A 192 -22.01 -15.05 -6.53
C ASN A 192 -21.47 -13.84 -5.75
N ASN A 193 -20.59 -14.09 -4.78
CA ASN A 193 -19.94 -13.00 -4.07
C ASN A 193 -19.26 -12.11 -5.12
N PRO A 194 -19.61 -10.81 -5.20
CA PRO A 194 -19.04 -9.90 -6.17
C PRO A 194 -17.51 -9.82 -6.04
N LEU A 195 -17.00 -10.15 -4.85
CA LEU A 195 -15.61 -10.53 -4.66
C LEU A 195 -15.37 -11.92 -5.25
N SER A 196 -15.83 -13.07 -4.74
CA SER A 196 -15.51 -14.46 -5.25
C SER A 196 -15.05 -14.62 -6.71
N ILE A 197 -15.90 -14.35 -7.73
CA ILE A 197 -15.55 -14.62 -9.15
C ILE A 197 -14.38 -13.72 -9.59
N GLN A 198 -14.37 -12.48 -9.11
CA GLN A 198 -13.28 -11.56 -9.36
C GLN A 198 -12.16 -11.72 -8.33
N PHE A 199 -12.38 -12.33 -7.19
CA PHE A 199 -11.48 -12.31 -6.06
C PHE A 199 -10.38 -13.31 -6.28
N HIS A 200 -10.67 -14.52 -6.77
CA HIS A 200 -9.58 -15.44 -7.12
C HIS A 200 -8.66 -14.79 -8.16
N ASP A 201 -9.24 -14.22 -9.23
CA ASP A 201 -8.48 -13.58 -10.31
C ASP A 201 -7.74 -12.31 -9.85
N ILE A 202 -8.43 -11.41 -9.12
CA ILE A 202 -7.85 -10.17 -8.58
C ILE A 202 -6.80 -10.50 -7.53
N HIS A 203 -7.09 -11.39 -6.57
CA HIS A 203 -6.16 -11.80 -5.53
C HIS A 203 -4.93 -12.47 -6.13
N GLN A 204 -5.09 -13.35 -7.12
CA GLN A 204 -3.97 -13.96 -7.83
C GLN A 204 -3.12 -12.90 -8.53
N ARG A 205 -3.73 -11.99 -9.32
CA ARG A 205 -3.03 -10.87 -9.96
C ARG A 205 -2.30 -9.99 -8.94
N PHE A 206 -2.94 -9.76 -7.81
CA PHE A 206 -2.41 -8.95 -6.72
C PHE A 206 -1.21 -9.62 -6.03
N MET A 207 -1.30 -10.93 -5.76
CA MET A 207 -0.19 -11.73 -5.23
C MET A 207 0.97 -11.81 -6.22
N GLU A 208 0.68 -11.97 -7.50
CA GLU A 208 1.67 -11.95 -8.57
C GLU A 208 2.38 -10.59 -8.65
N LEU A 209 1.63 -9.49 -8.57
CA LEU A 209 2.16 -8.13 -8.53
C LEU A 209 3.04 -7.92 -7.30
N LEU A 210 2.57 -8.31 -6.11
CA LEU A 210 3.36 -8.23 -4.87
C LEU A 210 4.67 -9.01 -5.01
N HIS A 211 4.62 -10.22 -5.58
CA HIS A 211 5.80 -11.02 -5.83
C HIS A 211 6.77 -10.34 -6.82
N ARG A 212 6.25 -9.81 -7.93
CA ARG A 212 7.03 -9.06 -8.93
C ARG A 212 7.67 -7.82 -8.34
N LEU A 213 6.93 -7.02 -7.56
CA LEU A 213 7.45 -5.86 -6.83
C LEU A 213 8.54 -6.29 -5.84
N ARG A 214 8.33 -7.35 -5.07
CA ARG A 214 9.32 -7.86 -4.11
C ARG A 214 10.61 -8.27 -4.79
N SER A 215 10.52 -8.98 -5.91
CA SER A 215 11.66 -9.34 -6.75
C SER A 215 12.40 -8.10 -7.29
N LYS A 216 11.66 -7.12 -7.85
CA LYS A 216 12.22 -5.84 -8.33
C LYS A 216 12.92 -5.08 -7.19
N ARG A 217 12.33 -5.01 -5.99
CA ARG A 217 12.95 -4.40 -4.79
C ARG A 217 14.28 -5.06 -4.44
N VAL A 218 14.30 -6.39 -4.34
CA VAL A 218 15.52 -7.14 -4.01
C VAL A 218 16.59 -6.90 -5.08
N LYS A 219 16.21 -6.88 -6.36
CA LYS A 219 17.13 -6.57 -7.47
C LYS A 219 17.77 -5.19 -7.32
N ILE A 220 16.97 -4.17 -6.99
CA ILE A 220 17.46 -2.80 -6.78
C ILE A 220 18.37 -2.74 -5.54
N GLN A 221 17.94 -3.32 -4.42
CA GLN A 221 18.73 -3.32 -3.18
C GLN A 221 20.09 -4.02 -3.36
N ARG A 222 20.15 -5.17 -4.04
CA ARG A 222 21.41 -5.86 -4.35
C ARG A 222 22.40 -4.97 -5.12
N LYS A 223 21.90 -4.12 -6.02
CA LYS A 223 22.76 -3.18 -6.77
C LYS A 223 23.28 -2.05 -5.88
N LEU A 224 22.44 -1.53 -4.98
CA LEU A 224 22.83 -0.51 -4.01
C LEU A 224 23.88 -1.04 -3.04
N THR A 225 23.69 -2.26 -2.51
CA THR A 225 24.64 -2.88 -1.58
C THR A 225 25.97 -3.17 -2.25
N TRP A 226 25.97 -3.75 -3.46
CA TRP A 226 27.20 -4.04 -4.21
C TRP A 226 28.06 -2.80 -4.42
N LYS A 227 27.43 -1.67 -4.76
CA LYS A 227 28.15 -0.41 -4.93
C LYS A 227 28.74 0.11 -3.62
N SER A 228 27.97 0.04 -2.52
CA SER A 228 28.47 0.45 -1.20
C SER A 228 29.71 -0.36 -0.80
N ILE A 229 29.70 -1.67 -1.04
CA ILE A 229 30.86 -2.55 -0.80
C ILE A 229 32.04 -2.16 -1.71
N CYS A 230 31.79 -1.97 -3.01
CA CYS A 230 32.83 -1.57 -3.96
C CYS A 230 33.51 -0.25 -3.55
N LYS A 231 32.74 0.73 -3.06
CA LYS A 231 33.31 1.99 -2.54
C LYS A 231 34.21 1.76 -1.32
N LYS A 232 33.80 0.90 -0.38
CA LYS A 232 34.61 0.56 0.81
C LYS A 232 35.92 -0.13 0.42
N VAL A 233 35.84 -1.12 -0.47
CA VAL A 233 37.02 -1.87 -0.93
C VAL A 233 37.98 -0.98 -1.72
N ALA A 234 37.46 -0.13 -2.61
CA ALA A 234 38.28 0.83 -3.35
C ALA A 234 39.00 1.82 -2.41
N GLY A 235 38.31 2.29 -1.36
CA GLY A 235 38.92 3.14 -0.33
C GLY A 235 40.06 2.43 0.41
N ILE A 236 39.85 1.19 0.85
CA ILE A 236 40.88 0.38 1.51
C ILE A 236 42.07 0.14 0.56
N GLY A 237 41.81 -0.30 -0.67
CA GLY A 237 42.85 -0.56 -1.66
C GLY A 237 43.70 0.67 -1.98
N LEU A 238 43.08 1.85 -2.05
CA LEU A 238 43.78 3.12 -2.28
C LEU A 238 44.74 3.45 -1.12
N VAL A 239 44.29 3.28 0.12
CA VAL A 239 45.11 3.50 1.32
C VAL A 239 46.27 2.51 1.35
N THR A 240 46.00 1.21 1.14
CA THR A 240 47.05 0.18 1.13
C THR A 240 48.09 0.42 0.04
N ALA A 241 47.66 0.79 -1.18
CA ALA A 241 48.57 1.12 -2.27
C ALA A 241 49.46 2.33 -1.95
N HIS A 242 48.88 3.40 -1.39
CA HIS A 242 49.64 4.58 -0.97
C HIS A 242 50.65 4.23 0.13
N SER A 243 50.24 3.46 1.15
CA SER A 243 51.15 3.01 2.20
C SER A 243 52.31 2.17 1.65
N ALA A 244 52.03 1.25 0.71
CA ALA A 244 53.08 0.44 0.08
C ALA A 244 54.08 1.29 -0.73
N ILE A 245 53.59 2.28 -1.49
CA ILE A 245 54.44 3.21 -2.25
C ILE A 245 55.35 4.00 -1.31
N VAL A 246 54.81 4.53 -0.21
CA VAL A 246 55.61 5.27 0.78
C VAL A 246 56.70 4.40 1.38
N VAL A 247 56.39 3.15 1.73
CA VAL A 247 57.38 2.19 2.26
C VAL A 247 58.47 1.88 1.24
N ALA A 248 58.10 1.62 -0.03
CA ALA A 248 59.07 1.34 -1.09
C ALA A 248 60.02 2.53 -1.34
N LEU A 249 59.49 3.76 -1.33
CA LEU A 249 60.30 4.97 -1.46
C LEU A 249 61.28 5.14 -0.30
N LEU A 250 60.87 4.82 0.94
CA LEU A 250 61.77 4.86 2.10
C LEU A 250 62.92 3.86 1.96
N VAL A 251 62.63 2.63 1.55
CA VAL A 251 63.65 1.58 1.33
C VAL A 251 64.68 2.03 0.28
N LEU A 252 64.23 2.60 -0.84
CA LEU A 252 65.11 3.14 -1.88
C LEU A 252 66.00 4.28 -1.34
N CYS A 253 65.44 5.20 -0.55
CA CYS A 253 66.22 6.27 0.10
C CYS A 253 67.30 5.69 1.03
N PHE A 254 66.98 4.70 1.87
CA PHE A 254 67.95 4.06 2.77
C PHE A 254 69.06 3.34 2.02
N HIS A 255 68.76 2.58 0.96
CA HIS A 255 69.80 1.93 0.16
C HIS A 255 70.65 2.93 -0.63
N SER A 256 70.09 4.08 -1.03
CA SER A 256 70.85 5.16 -1.67
C SER A 256 71.82 5.86 -0.71
N ILE A 257 71.52 5.91 0.60
CA ILE A 257 72.43 6.43 1.63
C ILE A 257 73.64 5.51 1.83
N VAL A 258 73.50 4.20 1.58
CA VAL A 258 74.62 3.25 1.59
C VAL A 258 75.48 3.37 0.31
N GLY A 259 74.98 4.03 -0.74
CA GLY A 259 75.66 4.19 -2.04
C GLY A 259 76.22 5.58 -2.35
N LEU A 260 76.06 6.60 -1.49
CA LEU A 260 76.41 7.98 -1.86
C LEU A 260 77.29 8.69 -0.82
N VAL A 261 78.60 8.39 -0.89
CA VAL A 261 79.69 9.26 -0.39
C VAL A 261 80.13 10.29 -1.44
N ALA A 262 79.50 10.39 -2.61
CA ALA A 262 79.89 11.37 -3.62
C ALA A 262 78.69 12.04 -4.30
N ALA A 263 78.43 13.29 -3.86
CA ALA A 263 77.82 14.42 -4.58
C ALA A 263 76.60 15.05 -3.86
N PRO A 264 76.70 16.30 -3.38
CA PRO A 264 75.56 17.08 -2.93
C PRO A 264 74.99 17.90 -4.11
N GLY A 265 73.67 17.83 -4.31
CA GLY A 265 72.94 18.96 -4.90
C GLY A 265 71.96 18.69 -6.04
N ILE A 266 70.94 17.83 -5.88
CA ILE A 266 69.72 17.89 -6.74
C ILE A 266 68.42 17.52 -5.99
N LEU A 267 68.26 17.86 -4.71
CA LEU A 267 67.02 17.49 -3.96
C LEU A 267 66.12 18.65 -3.50
N GLY A 268 66.43 19.89 -3.85
CA GLY A 268 65.56 21.04 -3.52
C GLY A 268 64.35 21.23 -4.45
N GLY A 269 64.48 20.83 -5.73
CA GLY A 269 63.47 21.11 -6.76
C GLY A 269 62.26 20.16 -6.75
N LEU A 270 62.47 18.88 -6.46
CA LEU A 270 61.42 17.85 -6.50
C LEU A 270 60.43 17.98 -5.33
N VAL A 271 60.93 18.32 -4.13
CA VAL A 271 60.10 18.52 -2.95
C VAL A 271 59.22 19.77 -3.11
N GLY A 272 59.78 20.88 -3.62
CA GLY A 272 59.02 22.10 -3.92
C GLY A 272 57.95 21.90 -5.00
N TRP A 273 58.23 21.08 -6.03
CA TRP A 273 57.25 20.73 -7.07
C TRP A 273 56.14 19.81 -6.54
N LEU A 274 56.46 18.83 -5.69
CA LEU A 274 55.46 17.97 -5.05
C LEU A 274 54.54 18.76 -4.11
N ILE A 275 55.09 19.61 -3.24
CA ILE A 275 54.30 20.43 -2.31
C ILE A 275 53.37 21.38 -3.09
N LYS A 276 53.85 21.99 -4.18
CA LYS A 276 53.02 22.87 -5.02
C LYS A 276 51.87 22.12 -5.70
N ARG A 277 52.00 20.83 -5.99
CA ARG A 277 50.94 20.00 -6.56
C ARG A 277 49.93 19.51 -5.51
N ILE A 278 50.39 19.25 -4.28
CA ILE A 278 49.54 18.84 -3.14
C ILE A 278 48.68 20.01 -2.64
N PHE A 279 49.23 21.23 -2.58
CA PHE A 279 48.52 22.40 -2.04
C PHE A 279 47.68 23.18 -3.08
N LYS A 280 47.85 22.93 -4.39
CA LYS A 280 47.05 23.57 -5.46
C LYS A 280 45.65 22.96 -5.65
N GLY A 281 45.31 21.89 -4.93
CA GLY A 281 43.99 21.24 -4.99
C GLY A 281 42.92 21.82 -4.07
N LYS A 282 43.23 22.84 -3.24
CA LYS A 282 42.32 23.32 -2.17
C LYS A 282 41.65 24.67 -2.42
N ASN A 283 41.70 25.21 -3.63
CA ASN A 283 40.92 26.39 -4.01
C ASN A 283 39.97 26.06 -5.17
N SER A 284 38.86 25.41 -4.83
CA SER A 284 37.65 25.44 -5.64
C SER A 284 36.50 25.91 -4.76
N LYS A 285 36.52 27.18 -4.41
CA LYS A 285 35.33 27.89 -3.95
C LYS A 285 34.49 28.15 -5.22
N ASN A 286 33.26 27.64 -5.23
CA ASN A 286 32.23 27.82 -6.27
C ASN A 286 32.26 26.88 -7.49
N GLY A 287 32.14 25.57 -7.26
CA GLY A 287 31.65 24.65 -8.29
C GLY A 287 30.79 23.58 -7.62
N ARG A 288 29.51 23.44 -8.04
CA ARG A 288 28.76 22.21 -7.77
C ARG A 288 29.66 21.05 -8.17
N ILE A 289 30.13 20.25 -7.21
CA ILE A 289 30.88 19.02 -7.52
C ILE A 289 29.97 18.21 -8.43
N ARG A 290 30.32 18.10 -9.71
CA ARG A 290 29.52 17.42 -10.71
C ARG A 290 29.46 15.94 -10.32
N ARG A 291 28.35 15.56 -9.68
CA ARG A 291 28.11 14.21 -9.17
C ARG A 291 28.27 13.21 -10.31
N SER A 292 29.01 12.12 -10.06
CA SER A 292 29.22 11.13 -11.11
C SER A 292 27.88 10.49 -11.53
N TYR A 293 27.74 10.09 -12.80
CA TYR A 293 26.54 9.37 -13.27
C TYR A 293 26.19 8.20 -12.35
N CYS A 294 27.21 7.46 -11.91
CA CYS A 294 27.03 6.33 -11.02
C CYS A 294 26.41 6.75 -9.68
N GLU A 295 26.88 7.84 -9.07
CA GLU A 295 26.32 8.38 -7.81
C GLU A 295 24.85 8.77 -7.93
N ARG A 296 24.51 9.55 -8.95
CA ARG A 296 23.12 9.94 -9.24
C ARG A 296 22.21 8.73 -9.40
N LEU A 297 22.63 7.77 -10.23
CA LEU A 297 21.85 6.55 -10.45
C LEU A 297 21.62 5.77 -9.15
N CYS A 298 22.53 5.83 -8.18
CA CYS A 298 22.34 5.11 -6.93
C CYS A 298 21.41 5.81 -5.96
N GLU A 299 21.35 7.13 -5.96
CA GLU A 299 20.35 7.86 -5.19
C GLU A 299 18.96 7.62 -5.80
N GLN A 300 18.84 7.69 -7.13
CA GLN A 300 17.61 7.33 -7.84
C GLN A 300 17.17 5.89 -7.55
N LEU A 301 18.09 4.92 -7.58
CA LEU A 301 17.79 3.53 -7.24
C LEU A 301 17.42 3.36 -5.76
N ASP A 302 17.99 4.12 -4.84
CA ASP A 302 17.62 4.10 -3.42
C ASP A 302 16.20 4.65 -3.20
N VAL A 303 15.88 5.77 -3.83
CA VAL A 303 14.51 6.34 -3.84
C VAL A 303 13.52 5.34 -4.44
N ALA A 304 13.85 4.71 -5.57
CA ALA A 304 13.01 3.68 -6.18
C ALA A 304 12.84 2.44 -5.26
N ALA A 305 13.90 1.98 -4.59
CA ALA A 305 13.81 0.84 -3.66
C ALA A 305 12.89 1.13 -2.46
N LYS A 306 12.98 2.34 -1.90
CA LYS A 306 12.09 2.84 -0.84
C LYS A 306 10.66 2.92 -1.35
N GLY A 307 10.47 3.41 -2.58
CA GLY A 307 9.17 3.45 -3.23
C GLY A 307 8.53 2.08 -3.41
N ILE A 308 9.26 1.10 -3.95
CA ILE A 308 8.76 -0.28 -4.07
C ILE A 308 8.40 -0.86 -2.70
N TYR A 309 9.19 -0.56 -1.65
CA TYR A 309 8.85 -1.01 -0.30
C TYR A 309 7.51 -0.45 0.17
N ILE A 310 7.27 0.84 -0.02
CA ILE A 310 5.98 1.49 0.30
C ILE A 310 4.86 0.80 -0.47
N VAL A 311 4.99 0.64 -1.80
CA VAL A 311 3.97 -0.03 -2.61
C VAL A 311 3.68 -1.44 -2.11
N ILE A 312 4.71 -2.25 -1.84
CA ILE A 312 4.51 -3.60 -1.28
C ILE A 312 3.77 -3.56 0.05
N ASN A 313 4.09 -2.61 0.93
CA ASN A 313 3.46 -2.49 2.23
C ASN A 313 1.97 -2.15 2.13
N GLU A 314 1.64 -1.11 1.36
CA GLU A 314 0.25 -0.70 1.15
C GLU A 314 -0.56 -1.83 0.50
N LEU A 315 0.01 -2.46 -0.53
CA LEU A 315 -0.65 -3.57 -1.19
C LEU A 315 -0.88 -4.75 -0.22
N ASN A 316 0.09 -5.13 0.62
CA ASN A 316 -0.13 -6.18 1.62
C ASN A 316 -1.27 -5.84 2.60
N THR A 317 -1.44 -4.57 2.96
CA THR A 317 -2.55 -4.13 3.81
C THR A 317 -3.88 -4.22 3.08
N VAL A 318 -3.95 -3.70 1.85
CA VAL A 318 -5.12 -3.86 0.97
C VAL A 318 -5.50 -5.33 0.82
N SER A 319 -4.55 -6.22 0.53
CA SER A 319 -4.82 -7.66 0.37
C SER A 319 -5.45 -8.28 1.61
N ARG A 320 -4.96 -7.94 2.81
CA ARG A 320 -5.51 -8.48 4.07
C ARG A 320 -6.93 -7.98 4.30
N MET A 321 -7.19 -6.70 4.04
CA MET A 321 -8.52 -6.11 4.17
C MET A 321 -9.52 -6.73 3.17
N VAL A 322 -9.11 -6.95 1.91
CA VAL A 322 -9.95 -7.62 0.91
C VAL A 322 -10.25 -9.07 1.32
N MET A 323 -9.25 -9.81 1.81
CA MET A 323 -9.44 -11.19 2.27
C MET A 323 -10.43 -11.24 3.46
N ARG A 324 -10.30 -10.36 4.45
CA ARG A 324 -11.24 -10.24 5.57
C ARG A 324 -12.67 -9.99 5.10
N LEU A 325 -12.85 -9.06 4.16
CA LEU A 325 -14.18 -8.77 3.59
C LEU A 325 -14.72 -9.95 2.77
N HIS A 326 -13.87 -10.62 2.00
CA HIS A 326 -14.23 -11.80 1.23
C HIS A 326 -14.73 -12.94 2.13
N ASP A 327 -14.07 -13.18 3.26
CA ASP A 327 -14.46 -14.24 4.20
C ASP A 327 -15.80 -13.89 4.89
N GLU A 328 -16.03 -12.62 5.24
CA GLU A 328 -17.27 -12.13 5.84
C GLU A 328 -18.47 -12.22 4.87
N VAL A 329 -18.30 -11.66 3.66
CA VAL A 329 -18.68 -12.29 2.38
C VAL A 329 -19.35 -13.66 2.42
N GLU A 330 -18.49 -14.66 2.26
CA GLU A 330 -18.86 -16.07 2.16
C GLU A 330 -19.56 -16.56 3.42
N HIS A 331 -19.14 -16.14 4.61
CA HIS A 331 -19.78 -16.51 5.87
C HIS A 331 -21.28 -16.16 5.88
N ARG A 332 -21.64 -14.93 5.51
CA ARG A 332 -23.06 -14.51 5.46
C ARG A 332 -23.85 -15.25 4.40
N ARG A 333 -23.21 -15.62 3.28
CA ARG A 333 -23.85 -16.41 2.23
C ARG A 333 -24.19 -17.81 2.73
N VAL A 334 -23.26 -18.45 3.45
CA VAL A 334 -23.48 -19.76 4.07
C VAL A 334 -24.63 -19.67 5.08
N ILE A 335 -24.66 -18.66 5.94
CA ILE A 335 -25.75 -18.47 6.91
C ILE A 335 -27.10 -18.27 6.20
N ALA A 336 -27.15 -17.43 5.17
CA ALA A 336 -28.37 -17.24 4.36
C ALA A 336 -28.83 -18.54 3.69
N GLN A 337 -27.89 -19.35 3.19
CA GLN A 337 -28.18 -20.66 2.62
C GLN A 337 -28.75 -21.64 3.66
N VAL A 338 -28.19 -21.66 4.87
CA VAL A 338 -28.72 -22.46 5.99
C VAL A 338 -30.16 -22.06 6.32
N CYS A 339 -30.46 -20.77 6.33
CA CYS A 339 -31.82 -20.25 6.53
C CYS A 339 -32.78 -20.80 5.46
N VAL A 340 -32.41 -20.66 4.18
CA VAL A 340 -33.26 -21.10 3.05
C VAL A 340 -33.51 -22.60 3.07
N ARG A 341 -32.50 -23.42 3.42
CA ARG A 341 -32.65 -24.88 3.58
C ARG A 341 -33.58 -25.27 4.73
N ASN A 342 -33.78 -24.37 5.69
CA ASN A 342 -34.62 -24.56 6.87
C ASN A 342 -35.90 -23.72 6.79
N TYR A 343 -36.43 -23.54 5.57
CA TYR A 343 -37.67 -22.81 5.32
C TYR A 343 -38.81 -23.25 6.28
N GLY A 344 -39.58 -22.28 6.77
CA GLY A 344 -40.66 -22.49 7.73
C GLY A 344 -40.25 -22.54 9.20
N LYS A 345 -38.96 -22.66 9.52
CA LYS A 345 -38.47 -22.63 10.91
C LYS A 345 -38.20 -21.19 11.37
N SER A 346 -39.22 -20.52 11.92
CA SER A 346 -39.14 -19.12 12.35
C SER A 346 -37.97 -18.81 13.30
N GLU A 347 -37.59 -19.73 14.19
CA GLU A 347 -36.45 -19.49 15.10
C GLU A 347 -35.11 -19.40 14.36
N ILE A 348 -34.91 -20.21 13.31
CA ILE A 348 -33.71 -20.15 12.48
C ILE A 348 -33.68 -18.86 11.67
N LEU A 349 -34.82 -18.46 11.10
CA LEU A 349 -34.95 -17.18 10.42
C LEU A 349 -34.61 -16.00 11.36
N ARG A 350 -35.14 -16.04 12.59
CA ARG A 350 -34.90 -15.01 13.61
C ARG A 350 -33.42 -14.93 13.99
N GLN A 351 -32.76 -16.07 14.20
CA GLN A 351 -31.33 -16.13 14.49
C GLN A 351 -30.48 -15.60 13.33
N VAL A 352 -30.75 -16.05 12.10
CA VAL A 352 -30.02 -15.62 10.90
C VAL A 352 -30.15 -14.11 10.69
N LEU A 353 -31.34 -13.55 10.88
CA LEU A 353 -31.55 -12.11 10.74
C LEU A 353 -30.85 -11.31 11.84
N ARG A 354 -30.78 -11.82 13.07
CA ARG A 354 -29.94 -11.24 14.13
C ARG A 354 -28.47 -11.24 13.72
N ASP A 355 -27.93 -12.39 13.31
CA ASP A 355 -26.53 -12.52 12.90
C ASP A 355 -26.15 -11.57 11.75
N LEU A 356 -27.03 -11.45 10.75
CA LEU A 356 -26.85 -10.53 9.61
C LEU A 356 -26.91 -9.04 10.03
N ASN A 357 -27.67 -8.73 11.07
CA ASN A 357 -27.87 -7.38 11.60
C ASN A 357 -26.74 -6.95 12.53
N ASP A 358 -26.34 -7.81 13.49
CA ASP A 358 -25.40 -7.47 14.56
C ASP A 358 -24.03 -7.06 14.00
N ASN A 359 -23.60 -7.72 12.93
CA ASN A 359 -22.33 -7.42 12.26
C ASN A 359 -22.47 -6.40 11.11
N GLN A 360 -23.64 -5.78 10.93
CA GLN A 360 -23.89 -4.96 9.74
C GLN A 360 -23.10 -3.67 9.69
N SER A 361 -23.11 -2.88 10.77
CA SER A 361 -22.37 -1.61 10.84
C SER A 361 -20.87 -1.88 10.67
N SER A 362 -20.34 -2.82 11.44
CA SER A 362 -18.93 -3.24 11.36
C SER A 362 -18.50 -3.61 9.94
N PHE A 363 -19.34 -4.33 9.18
CA PHE A 363 -19.03 -4.67 7.80
C PHE A 363 -19.02 -3.45 6.87
N LEU A 364 -19.97 -2.53 7.02
CA LEU A 364 -19.96 -1.28 6.24
C LEU A 364 -18.74 -0.42 6.58
N ASP A 365 -18.34 -0.38 7.85
CA ASP A 365 -17.14 0.30 8.31
C ASP A 365 -15.89 -0.33 7.69
N GLN A 366 -15.81 -1.67 7.59
CA GLN A 366 -14.71 -2.35 6.90
C GLN A 366 -14.65 -2.04 5.39
N LEU A 367 -15.80 -1.89 4.74
CA LEU A 367 -15.85 -1.49 3.32
C LEU A 367 -15.35 -0.06 3.12
N GLU A 368 -15.73 0.85 4.01
CA GLU A 368 -15.26 2.24 4.02
C GLU A 368 -13.77 2.32 4.36
N GLU A 369 -13.31 1.57 5.35
CA GLU A 369 -11.90 1.48 5.72
C GLU A 369 -11.04 1.03 4.53
N LEU A 370 -11.46 -0.02 3.81
CA LEU A 370 -10.72 -0.48 2.63
C LEU A 370 -10.74 0.56 1.50
N GLU A 371 -11.87 1.21 1.22
CA GLU A 371 -11.92 2.27 0.21
C GLU A 371 -10.97 3.43 0.56
N ASN A 372 -11.02 3.89 1.81
CA ASN A 372 -10.13 4.94 2.31
C ASN A 372 -8.66 4.52 2.20
N HIS A 373 -8.34 3.28 2.55
CA HIS A 373 -6.99 2.76 2.43
C HIS A 373 -6.52 2.64 0.97
N ILE A 374 -7.43 2.35 0.02
CA ILE A 374 -7.09 2.38 -1.41
C ILE A 374 -6.74 3.81 -1.85
N TYR A 375 -7.50 4.82 -1.47
CA TYR A 375 -7.16 6.21 -1.77
C TYR A 375 -5.83 6.63 -1.12
N PHE A 376 -5.55 6.15 0.08
CA PHE A 376 -4.25 6.33 0.73
C PHE A 376 -3.12 5.62 -0.03
N CYS A 377 -3.36 4.42 -0.56
CA CYS A 377 -2.41 3.70 -1.41
C CYS A 377 -2.07 4.51 -2.67
N PHE A 378 -3.06 5.10 -3.35
CA PHE A 378 -2.81 6.02 -4.47
C PHE A 378 -1.96 7.21 -4.05
N LEU A 379 -2.28 7.85 -2.92
CA LEU A 379 -1.55 9.00 -2.41
C LEU A 379 -0.07 8.68 -2.14
N THR A 380 0.20 7.56 -1.47
CA THR A 380 1.56 7.14 -1.12
C THR A 380 2.36 6.72 -2.36
N ILE A 381 1.73 6.01 -3.31
CA ILE A 381 2.33 5.69 -4.60
C ILE A 381 2.69 6.97 -5.35
N ASN A 382 1.78 7.94 -5.43
CA ASN A 382 2.02 9.19 -6.14
C ASN A 382 3.17 9.97 -5.51
N ARG A 383 3.17 10.12 -4.19
CA ARG A 383 4.26 10.78 -3.47
C ARG A 383 5.61 10.11 -3.78
N SER A 384 5.64 8.78 -3.77
CA SER A 384 6.84 8.02 -4.08
C SER A 384 7.28 8.22 -5.55
N ARG A 385 6.34 8.23 -6.50
CA ARG A 385 6.62 8.50 -7.92
C ARG A 385 7.17 9.91 -8.13
N SER A 386 6.58 10.91 -7.47
CA SER A 386 7.03 12.31 -7.53
C SER A 386 8.43 12.50 -6.97
N LEU A 387 8.74 11.86 -5.84
CA LEU A 387 10.10 11.89 -5.26
C LEU A 387 11.13 11.31 -6.21
N LEU A 388 10.83 10.17 -6.85
CA LEU A 388 11.75 9.60 -7.82
C LEU A 388 11.89 10.49 -9.06
N LEU A 389 10.79 11.05 -9.56
CA LEU A 389 10.84 11.95 -10.72
C LEU A 389 11.67 13.20 -10.42
N GLN A 390 11.51 13.80 -9.23
CA GLN A 390 12.34 14.92 -8.78
C GLN A 390 13.81 14.54 -8.74
N GLU A 391 14.18 13.36 -8.21
CA GLU A 391 15.58 12.90 -8.21
C GLU A 391 16.12 12.63 -9.63
N ILE A 392 15.25 12.29 -10.59
CA ILE A 392 15.62 12.15 -12.00
C ILE A 392 15.86 13.51 -12.66
N THR A 393 14.99 14.49 -12.38
CA THR A 393 14.99 15.80 -13.06
C THR A 393 15.87 16.86 -12.41
N GLN A 394 16.14 16.76 -11.11
CA GLN A 394 17.01 17.69 -10.36
C GLN A 394 18.46 17.70 -10.87
N ASP A 395 18.84 16.65 -11.61
CA ASP A 395 20.18 16.43 -12.15
C ASP A 395 20.27 16.50 -13.70
N LEU A 396 19.18 16.94 -14.36
CA LEU A 396 19.16 17.40 -15.76
C LEU A 396 19.56 18.88 -15.83
#